data_AF-A0A2A8VEH6-F1
#
_entry.id   AF-A0A2A8VEH6-F1
#
_cell.length_a   1.000
_cell.length_b   1.000
_cell.length_c   1.000
_cell.angle_alpha   90.00
_cell.angle_beta   90.00
_cell.angle_gamma   90.00
#
_symmetry.space_group_name_H-M   'P 1'
#
loop_
_entity.id
_entity.type
_entity.pdbx_description
1 polymer ?
#
loop_
_entity_poly.entity_id
_entity_poly.type
_entity_poly.pdbx_seq_one_letter_code
_entity_poly.pdbx_strand_id
1 'polypeptide(L)'
;MEGEYMKDLFFYNWQVRDEWLEWCMEVLGNKLIDSKSEDMQNIIQTLFHLIYKEQHWMSIIKEKPDLIQNNKESMLTIEEVVEYSRYTRPFIRAFIAENQFESNAIQKEDGFGTPQLLNNSLHQVIIQEFHHIGQISIWASNLGYVPQESNINDNRILID
;
A
#
# COMPACT_ATOMS: atom_id res chain seq x y z
N MET A 1 2.78 22.54 -6.64
CA MET A 1 1.53 22.26 -5.90
C MET A 1 1.02 20.85 -6.17
N GLU A 2 0.70 20.47 -7.41
CA GLU A 2 0.16 19.13 -7.71
C GLU A 2 1.09 17.98 -7.29
N GLY A 3 2.39 18.11 -7.54
CA GLY A 3 3.36 17.09 -7.17
C GLY A 3 3.69 16.97 -5.68
N GLU A 4 3.39 17.99 -4.87
CA GLU A 4 3.54 17.93 -3.41
C GLU A 4 2.35 17.16 -2.81
N TYR A 5 1.13 17.48 -3.27
CA TYR A 5 -0.09 16.78 -2.88
C TYR A 5 -0.04 15.27 -3.18
N MET A 6 0.56 14.87 -4.32
CA MET A 6 0.72 13.46 -4.64
C MET A 6 1.65 12.72 -3.67
N LYS A 7 2.73 13.37 -3.20
CA LYS A 7 3.64 12.80 -2.19
C LYS A 7 2.90 12.58 -0.87
N ASP A 8 2.12 13.58 -0.46
CA ASP A 8 1.34 13.51 0.78
C ASP A 8 0.34 12.36 0.75
N LEU A 9 -0.29 12.09 -0.40
CA LEU A 9 -1.20 10.95 -0.56
C LEU A 9 -0.50 9.60 -0.42
N PHE A 10 0.72 9.43 -0.95
CA PHE A 10 1.51 8.22 -0.72
C PHE A 10 1.83 8.05 0.77
N PHE A 11 2.25 9.12 1.45
CA PHE A 11 2.57 9.05 2.87
C PHE A 11 1.33 8.80 3.74
N TYR A 12 0.19 9.38 3.38
CA TYR A 12 -1.08 9.09 4.02
C TYR A 12 -1.46 7.61 3.86
N ASN A 13 -1.42 7.08 2.64
CA ASN A 13 -1.69 5.67 2.39
C ASN A 13 -0.77 4.76 3.20
N TRP A 14 0.51 5.11 3.27
CA TRP A 14 1.51 4.38 4.06
C TRP A 14 1.17 4.35 5.54
N GLN A 15 0.77 5.48 6.12
CA GLN A 15 0.35 5.54 7.51
C GLN A 15 -0.85 4.63 7.76
N VAL A 16 -1.90 4.76 6.95
CA VAL A 16 -3.12 3.93 7.09
C VAL A 16 -2.80 2.44 6.93
N ARG A 17 -1.95 2.09 5.96
CA ARG A 17 -1.50 0.71 5.76
C ARG A 17 -0.72 0.18 6.97
N ASP A 18 0.14 0.99 7.55
CA ASP A 18 0.93 0.60 8.72
C ASP A 18 0.01 0.38 9.95
N GLU A 19 -1.02 1.22 10.14
CA GLU A 19 -2.06 1.02 11.16
C GLU A 19 -2.80 -0.33 10.97
N TRP A 20 -3.14 -0.70 9.74
CA TRP A 20 -3.76 -2.00 9.45
C TRP A 20 -2.83 -3.18 9.70
N LEU A 21 -1.56 -3.07 9.30
CA LEU A 21 -0.55 -4.09 9.56
C LEU A 21 -0.35 -4.31 11.07
N GLU A 22 -0.28 -3.22 11.84
CA GLU A 22 -0.19 -3.26 13.30
C GLU A 22 -1.42 -3.91 13.94
N TRP A 23 -2.62 -3.53 13.49
CA TRP A 23 -3.85 -4.16 13.97
C TRP A 23 -3.87 -5.67 13.71
N CYS A 24 -3.52 -6.11 12.51
CA CYS A 24 -3.43 -7.54 12.19
C CYS A 24 -2.42 -8.29 13.06
N MET A 25 -1.22 -7.70 13.27
CA MET A 25 -0.20 -8.27 14.15
C MET A 25 -0.70 -8.42 15.59
N GLU A 26 -1.40 -7.41 16.10
CA GLU A 26 -1.93 -7.41 17.47
C GLU A 26 -2.99 -8.50 17.67
N VAL A 27 -4.02 -8.54 16.81
CA VAL A 27 -5.14 -9.47 16.97
C VAL A 27 -4.74 -10.93 16.76
N LEU A 28 -3.75 -11.18 15.89
CA LEU A 28 -3.21 -12.52 15.67
C LEU A 28 -2.25 -12.95 16.77
N GLY A 29 -1.33 -12.06 17.18
CA GLY A 29 -0.39 -12.31 18.27
C GLY A 29 -1.07 -12.59 19.61
N ASN A 30 -2.14 -11.84 19.89
CA ASN A 30 -2.97 -12.04 21.08
C ASN A 30 -4.00 -13.18 20.93
N LYS A 31 -4.04 -13.85 19.77
CA LYS A 31 -5.00 -14.92 19.44
C LYS A 31 -6.46 -14.51 19.63
N LEU A 32 -6.76 -13.22 19.44
CA LEU A 32 -8.12 -12.68 19.49
C LEU A 32 -8.92 -13.12 18.26
N ILE A 33 -8.23 -13.29 17.13
CA ILE A 33 -8.77 -13.79 15.87
C ILE A 33 -7.95 -15.01 15.42
N ASP A 34 -8.63 -16.02 14.89
CA ASP A 34 -7.94 -17.16 14.27
C ASP A 34 -7.28 -16.72 12.95
N SER A 35 -5.97 -16.96 12.84
CA SER A 35 -5.21 -16.82 11.58
C SER A 35 -5.82 -17.54 10.37
N LYS A 36 -6.68 -18.54 10.60
CA LYS A 36 -7.39 -19.28 9.55
C LYS A 36 -8.77 -18.73 9.21
N SER A 37 -9.19 -17.65 9.87
CA SER A 37 -10.42 -16.94 9.51
C SER A 37 -10.35 -16.47 8.06
N GLU A 38 -11.41 -16.71 7.29
CA GLU A 38 -11.51 -16.31 5.89
C GLU A 38 -11.35 -14.79 5.73
N ASP A 39 -12.05 -14.01 6.56
CA ASP A 39 -11.95 -12.55 6.57
C ASP A 39 -10.52 -12.08 6.87
N MET A 40 -9.81 -12.73 7.81
CA MET A 40 -8.43 -12.38 8.14
C MET A 40 -7.47 -12.74 7.00
N GLN A 41 -7.64 -13.89 6.36
CA GLN A 41 -6.85 -14.25 5.18
C GLN A 41 -7.07 -13.26 4.04
N ASN A 42 -8.31 -12.84 3.80
CA ASN A 42 -8.64 -11.83 2.79
C ASN A 42 -7.94 -10.49 3.08
N ILE A 43 -7.90 -10.06 4.35
CA ILE A 43 -7.18 -8.85 4.76
C ILE A 43 -5.68 -8.98 4.48
N ILE A 44 -5.04 -10.05 4.93
CA ILE A 44 -3.58 -10.26 4.75
C ILE A 44 -3.23 -10.31 3.26
N GLN A 45 -4.00 -11.05 2.46
CA GLN A 45 -3.81 -11.15 1.01
C GLN A 45 -3.97 -9.78 0.33
N THR A 46 -4.97 -9.01 0.76
CA THR A 46 -5.21 -7.68 0.20
C THR A 46 -4.09 -6.70 0.55
N LEU A 47 -3.60 -6.71 1.80
CA LEU A 47 -2.44 -5.90 2.21
C LEU A 47 -1.19 -6.27 1.42
N PHE A 48 -0.92 -7.56 1.20
CA PHE A 48 0.16 -7.99 0.34
C PHE A 48 0.00 -7.47 -1.09
N HIS A 49 -1.18 -7.65 -1.69
CA HIS A 49 -1.47 -7.23 -3.06
C HIS A 49 -1.24 -5.72 -3.24
N LEU A 50 -1.59 -4.90 -2.23
CA LEU A 50 -1.32 -3.47 -2.24
C LEU A 50 0.18 -3.15 -2.31
N ILE A 51 0.97 -3.72 -1.39
CA ILE A 51 2.41 -3.51 -1.33
C ILE A 51 3.09 -4.02 -2.61
N TYR A 52 2.65 -5.19 -3.10
CA TYR A 52 3.16 -5.79 -4.32
C TYR A 52 2.87 -4.92 -5.54
N LYS A 53 1.63 -4.45 -5.71
CA LYS A 53 1.25 -3.59 -6.83
C LYS A 53 1.99 -2.26 -6.81
N GLU A 54 2.14 -1.64 -5.64
CA GLU A 54 2.94 -0.44 -5.47
C GLU A 54 4.38 -0.69 -5.94
N GLN A 55 5.06 -1.72 -5.42
CA GLN A 55 6.43 -2.04 -5.82
C GLN A 55 6.54 -2.35 -7.32
N HIS A 56 5.59 -3.13 -7.85
CA HIS A 56 5.57 -3.57 -9.24
C HIS A 56 5.51 -2.40 -10.20
N TRP A 57 4.57 -1.47 -9.99
CA TRP A 57 4.43 -0.28 -10.82
C TRP A 57 5.68 0.60 -10.75
N MET A 58 6.22 0.84 -9.56
CA MET A 58 7.43 1.64 -9.39
C MET A 58 8.66 0.99 -10.05
N SER A 59 8.74 -0.34 -10.04
CA SER A 59 9.81 -1.11 -10.68
C SER A 59 9.73 -1.04 -12.21
N ILE A 60 8.52 -1.15 -12.78
CA ILE A 60 8.28 -0.93 -14.22
C ILE A 60 8.70 0.49 -14.59
N ILE A 61 8.27 1.49 -13.81
CA ILE A 61 8.58 2.88 -14.10
C ILE A 61 10.09 3.14 -14.02
N LYS A 62 10.84 2.50 -13.11
CA LYS A 62 12.30 2.66 -13.03
C LYS A 62 13.08 1.76 -13.99
N GLU A 63 12.40 0.98 -14.84
CA GLU A 63 13.03 0.00 -15.74
C GLU A 63 13.91 -1.00 -14.97
N LYS A 64 13.45 -1.38 -13.77
CA LYS A 64 14.10 -2.35 -12.87
C LYS A 64 13.18 -3.53 -12.55
N PRO A 65 12.72 -4.30 -13.56
CA PRO A 65 11.80 -5.42 -13.35
C PRO A 65 12.40 -6.51 -12.46
N ASP A 66 13.74 -6.62 -12.39
CA ASP A 66 14.45 -7.59 -11.55
C ASP A 66 14.17 -7.43 -10.04
N LEU A 67 13.63 -6.28 -9.62
CA LEU A 67 13.25 -6.03 -8.23
C LEU A 67 11.88 -6.61 -7.88
N ILE A 68 11.07 -7.01 -8.86
CA ILE A 68 9.73 -7.56 -8.64
C ILE A 68 9.88 -8.97 -8.06
N GLN A 69 9.41 -9.17 -6.82
CA GLN A 69 9.32 -10.51 -6.26
C GLN A 69 8.19 -11.29 -6.93
N ASN A 70 8.43 -12.53 -7.37
CA ASN A 70 7.39 -13.35 -7.97
C ASN A 70 6.31 -13.72 -6.94
N ASN A 71 5.06 -13.57 -7.37
CA ASN A 71 3.83 -13.57 -6.58
C ASN A 71 3.68 -14.81 -5.66
N LYS A 72 3.46 -14.58 -4.35
CA LYS A 72 3.20 -15.59 -3.31
C LYS A 72 1.86 -15.37 -2.60
N GLU A 73 0.87 -14.78 -3.25
CA GLU A 73 -0.41 -14.36 -2.65
C GLU A 73 -1.13 -15.41 -1.78
N SER A 74 -1.01 -16.71 -2.05
CA SER A 74 -1.87 -17.73 -1.44
C SER A 74 -1.45 -18.27 -0.06
N MET A 75 -0.24 -17.98 0.43
CA MET A 75 0.25 -18.52 1.72
C MET A 75 1.14 -17.53 2.48
N LEU A 76 0.63 -16.34 2.74
CA LEU A 76 1.36 -15.29 3.47
C LEU A 76 0.91 -15.19 4.92
N THR A 77 1.88 -15.16 5.82
CA THR A 77 1.70 -14.73 7.21
C THR A 77 1.73 -13.20 7.30
N ILE A 78 1.12 -12.64 8.35
CA ILE A 78 1.14 -11.18 8.55
C ILE A 78 2.58 -10.67 8.72
N GLU A 79 3.45 -11.45 9.36
CA GLU A 79 4.86 -11.15 9.54
C GLU A 79 5.60 -11.01 8.20
N GLU A 80 5.38 -11.94 7.27
CA GLU A 80 5.95 -11.86 5.93
C GLU A 80 5.46 -10.61 5.17
N VAL A 81 4.19 -10.24 5.33
CA VAL A 81 3.65 -9.01 4.70
C VAL A 81 4.28 -7.76 5.30
N VAL A 82 4.49 -7.71 6.62
CA VAL A 82 5.17 -6.60 7.30
C VAL A 82 6.63 -6.49 6.84
N GLU A 83 7.35 -7.61 6.77
CA GLU A 83 8.73 -7.62 6.28
C GLU A 83 8.80 -7.15 4.83
N TYR A 84 7.87 -7.60 3.99
CA TYR A 84 7.80 -7.17 2.59
C TYR A 84 7.50 -5.67 2.47
N SER A 85 6.56 -5.15 3.27
CA SER A 85 6.25 -3.72 3.38
C SER A 85 7.47 -2.87 3.72
N ARG A 86 8.32 -3.36 4.65
CA ARG A 86 9.58 -2.70 5.05
C ARG A 86 10.64 -2.81 3.95
N TYR A 87 10.72 -3.95 3.27
CA TYR A 87 11.67 -4.19 2.20
C TYR A 87 11.45 -3.25 1.00
N THR A 88 10.20 -3.02 0.60
CA THR A 88 9.88 -2.19 -0.56
C THR A 88 9.96 -0.68 -0.28
N ARG A 89 9.76 -0.28 0.99
CA ARG A 89 9.65 1.14 1.38
C ARG A 89 10.83 2.02 0.95
N PRO A 90 12.10 1.65 1.17
CA PRO A 90 13.23 2.51 0.79
C PRO A 90 13.29 2.78 -0.71
N PHE A 91 13.00 1.76 -1.52
CA PHE A 91 12.96 1.88 -2.98
C PHE A 91 11.88 2.85 -3.44
N ILE A 92 10.66 2.72 -2.90
CA ILE A 92 9.54 3.58 -3.28
C ILE A 92 9.74 5.00 -2.72
N ARG A 93 10.31 5.16 -1.51
CA ARG A 93 10.62 6.48 -0.95
C ARG A 93 11.65 7.24 -1.80
N ALA A 94 12.71 6.56 -2.26
CA ALA A 94 13.67 7.14 -3.18
C ALA A 94 13.01 7.53 -4.50
N PHE A 95 12.13 6.66 -5.03
CA PHE A 95 11.33 6.98 -6.21
C PHE A 95 10.51 8.26 -6.03
N ILE A 96 9.75 8.37 -4.94
CA ILE A 96 8.89 9.53 -4.66
C ILE A 96 9.72 10.81 -4.49
N ALA A 97 10.89 10.73 -3.86
CA ALA A 97 11.79 11.88 -3.68
C ALA A 97 12.37 12.39 -5.00
N GLU A 98 12.79 11.48 -5.89
CA GLU A 98 13.41 11.79 -7.18
C GLU A 98 12.43 12.33 -8.22
N ASN A 99 11.15 11.97 -8.12
CA ASN A 99 10.13 12.39 -9.08
C ASN A 99 9.43 13.67 -8.60
N GLN A 100 9.32 14.66 -9.50
CA GLN A 100 8.65 15.93 -9.22
C GLN A 100 7.12 15.88 -9.49
N PHE A 101 6.61 14.73 -9.98
CA PHE A 101 5.19 14.50 -10.26
C PHE A 101 4.53 15.61 -11.10
N GLU A 102 5.32 16.29 -11.94
CA GLU A 102 4.83 17.37 -12.80
C GLU A 102 4.10 16.79 -14.01
N SER A 103 3.13 17.54 -14.54
CA SER A 103 2.13 17.14 -15.52
C SER A 103 2.66 16.79 -16.92
N ASN A 104 3.97 16.89 -17.17
CA ASN A 104 4.57 16.66 -18.49
C ASN A 104 5.24 15.29 -18.61
N ALA A 105 4.36 14.30 -18.79
CA ALA A 105 4.44 13.28 -19.85
C ALA A 105 5.78 12.57 -20.08
N ILE A 106 6.15 11.67 -19.16
CA ILE A 106 6.87 10.46 -19.59
C ILE A 106 5.81 9.42 -19.93
N GLN A 107 5.67 9.09 -21.21
CA GLN A 107 4.95 7.89 -21.63
C GLN A 107 5.85 6.71 -21.32
N LYS A 108 5.40 5.81 -20.44
CA LYS A 108 6.04 4.50 -20.27
C LYS A 108 5.05 3.45 -20.73
N GLU A 109 5.55 2.43 -21.40
CA GLU A 109 4.74 1.24 -21.64
C GLU A 109 4.38 0.65 -20.27
N ASP A 110 3.08 0.47 -20.02
CA ASP A 110 2.68 -0.44 -18.95
C ASP A 110 3.27 -1.83 -19.27
N GLY A 111 3.39 -2.70 -18.26
CA GLY A 111 3.92 -4.06 -18.48
C GLY A 111 3.15 -4.91 -19.51
N PHE A 112 2.16 -4.34 -20.21
CA PHE A 112 1.32 -4.90 -21.25
C PHE A 112 1.46 -4.19 -22.61
N GLY A 113 2.41 -3.25 -22.76
CA GLY A 113 2.73 -2.57 -24.03
C GLY A 113 1.84 -1.37 -24.37
N THR A 114 1.04 -0.87 -23.43
CA THR A 114 0.20 0.33 -23.63
C THR A 114 0.93 1.57 -23.10
N PRO A 115 1.12 2.63 -23.91
CA PRO A 115 1.68 3.88 -23.42
C PRO A 115 0.76 4.50 -22.37
N GLN A 116 1.24 4.60 -21.13
CA GLN A 116 0.54 5.25 -20.04
C GLN A 116 1.37 6.41 -19.50
N LEU A 117 0.72 7.53 -19.24
CA LEU A 117 1.36 8.67 -18.59
C LEU A 117 1.76 8.26 -17.18
N LEU A 118 3.02 8.49 -16.82
CA LEU A 118 3.56 8.21 -15.49
C LEU A 118 2.61 8.66 -14.35
N ASN A 119 2.09 9.88 -14.41
CA ASN A 119 1.19 10.40 -13.39
C ASN A 119 -0.12 9.61 -13.32
N ASN A 120 -0.65 9.11 -14.44
CA ASN A 120 -1.86 8.28 -14.44
C ASN A 120 -1.62 6.96 -13.71
N SER A 121 -0.47 6.31 -13.94
CA SER A 121 -0.11 5.08 -13.24
C SER A 121 0.06 5.32 -11.73
N LEU A 122 0.65 6.45 -11.34
CA LEU A 122 0.83 6.81 -9.93
C LEU A 122 -0.49 7.16 -9.24
N HIS A 123 -1.38 7.90 -9.89
CA HIS A 123 -2.74 8.12 -9.40
C HIS A 123 -3.51 6.81 -9.25
N GLN A 124 -3.37 5.89 -10.19
CA GLN A 124 -4.01 4.56 -10.10
C GLN A 124 -3.51 3.78 -8.88
N VAL A 125 -2.20 3.79 -8.59
CA VAL A 125 -1.65 3.15 -7.38
C VAL A 125 -2.30 3.76 -6.12
N ILE A 126 -2.35 5.08 -6.00
CA ILE A 126 -2.95 5.77 -4.85
C ILE A 126 -4.43 5.41 -4.69
N ILE A 127 -5.22 5.51 -5.77
CA ILE A 127 -6.66 5.25 -5.76
C ILE A 127 -6.96 3.78 -5.46
N GLN A 128 -6.17 2.86 -6.02
CA GLN A 128 -6.33 1.43 -5.79
C GLN A 128 -6.15 1.08 -4.31
N GLU A 129 -5.17 1.69 -3.64
CA GLU A 129 -4.96 1.49 -2.21
C GLU A 129 -6.14 1.97 -1.39
N PHE A 130 -6.64 3.19 -1.65
CA PHE A 130 -7.84 3.70 -0.99
C PHE A 130 -9.05 2.75 -1.14
N HIS A 131 -9.29 2.23 -2.34
CA HIS A 131 -10.39 1.30 -2.61
C HIS A 131 -10.27 0.00 -1.78
N HIS A 132 -9.08 -0.59 -1.72
CA HIS A 132 -8.86 -1.83 -0.97
C HIS A 132 -8.84 -1.63 0.55
N ILE A 133 -8.41 -0.47 1.05
CA ILE A 133 -8.59 -0.12 2.47
C ILE A 133 -10.09 -0.12 2.85
N GLY A 134 -10.95 0.35 1.95
CA GLY A 134 -12.41 0.23 2.12
C GLY A 134 -12.86 -1.22 2.29
N GLN A 135 -12.34 -2.15 1.48
CA GLN A 135 -12.65 -3.58 1.60
C GLN A 135 -12.14 -4.18 2.91
N ILE A 136 -10.89 -3.85 3.29
CA ILE A 136 -10.29 -4.29 4.55
C ILE A 136 -11.14 -3.87 5.74
N SER A 137 -11.66 -2.64 5.74
CA SER A 137 -12.52 -2.15 6.83
C SER A 137 -13.79 -2.98 7.02
N ILE A 138 -14.36 -3.53 5.95
CA ILE A 138 -15.56 -4.37 5.99
C ILE A 138 -15.22 -5.72 6.63
N TRP A 139 -14.16 -6.39 6.16
CA TRP A 139 -13.73 -7.67 6.76
C TRP A 139 -13.30 -7.50 8.22
N ALA A 140 -12.60 -6.40 8.54
CA ALA A 140 -12.23 -6.11 9.92
C ALA A 140 -13.46 -5.92 10.81
N SER A 141 -14.50 -5.24 10.31
CA SER A 141 -15.76 -5.06 11.05
C SER A 141 -16.46 -6.40 11.33
N ASN A 142 -16.45 -7.35 10.38
CA ASN A 142 -16.96 -8.71 10.60
C ASN A 142 -16.20 -9.45 11.71
N LEU A 143 -14.92 -9.13 11.88
CA LEU A 143 -14.04 -9.66 12.92
C LEU A 143 -14.15 -8.89 14.26
N GLY A 144 -15.09 -7.95 14.37
CA GLY A 144 -15.32 -7.18 15.60
C GLY A 144 -14.43 -5.95 15.76
N TYR A 145 -13.74 -5.51 14.71
CA TYR A 145 -13.06 -4.22 14.71
C TYR A 145 -14.08 -3.08 14.89
N VAL A 146 -13.82 -2.24 15.88
CA VAL A 146 -14.53 -0.97 16.05
C VAL A 146 -13.57 0.12 15.62
N PRO A 147 -13.90 0.93 14.60
CA PRO A 147 -13.06 2.06 14.21
C PRO A 147 -12.84 2.94 15.44
N GLN A 148 -11.58 3.21 15.79
CA GLN A 148 -11.33 4.35 16.66
C GLN A 148 -11.86 5.57 15.90
N GLU A 149 -12.70 6.40 16.53
CA GLU A 149 -13.22 7.59 15.88
C GLU A 149 -12.04 8.35 15.26
N SER A 150 -12.00 8.38 13.93
CA SER A 150 -10.99 9.10 13.18
C SER A 150 -11.23 10.58 13.44
N ASN A 151 -10.60 11.08 14.49
CA ASN A 151 -10.61 12.49 14.78
C ASN A 151 -9.82 13.14 13.64
N ILE A 152 -10.53 13.72 12.68
CA ILE A 152 -9.97 14.47 11.54
C ILE A 152 -8.97 15.56 11.98
N ASN A 153 -8.90 15.85 13.29
CA ASN A 153 -7.96 16.76 13.93
C ASN A 153 -6.74 16.08 14.60
N ASP A 154 -6.48 14.78 14.45
CA ASP A 154 -5.26 14.17 14.99
C ASP A 154 -4.05 14.62 14.15
N ASN A 155 -3.51 15.79 14.52
CA ASN A 155 -2.30 16.43 14.00
C ASN A 155 -1.04 15.60 14.28
N ARG A 156 -0.96 14.36 13.77
CA ARG A 156 0.29 13.56 13.78
C ARG A 156 1.22 13.84 12.61
N ILE A 157 0.97 14.92 11.87
CA ILE A 157 2.01 15.57 11.07
C ILE A 157 2.78 16.52 11.99
N LEU A 158 3.55 15.95 12.91
CA LEU A 158 4.74 16.62 13.44
C LEU A 158 5.90 16.15 12.57
N ILE A 159 6.14 16.91 11.50
CA ILE A 159 7.43 16.89 10.81
C ILE A 159 8.30 17.88 11.60
N ASP A 160 9.24 17.34 12.37
CA ASP A 160 10.47 18.06 12.76
C ASP A 160 11.44 18.11 11.58
#